data_AF-A0A1H7I4N0-F1
#
_entry.id   AF-A0A1H7I4N0-F1
#
_cell.length_a   1.000
_cell.length_b   1.000
_cell.length_c   1.000
_cell.angle_alpha   90.00
_cell.angle_beta   90.00
_cell.angle_gamma   90.00
#
_symmetry.space_group_name_H-M   'P 1'
#
loop_
_entity.id
_entity.type
_entity.pdbx_description
1 polymer ?
#
loop_
_entity_poly.entity_id
_entity_poly.type
_entity_poly.pdbx_seq_one_letter_code
_entity_poly.pdbx_strand_id
1 'polypeptide(L)'
;MSEHAGRRHDAPEPDGFAGLLAHRLRMALADSITHLTTGSGPRLDYSSPPGDPGLFGPDAVCWKVHADFASMMAGGISALLLQALHPLALAGVWDHSTFREDILGRLRRTATFIAGTTYGSRADALALIERVKQIHLGVTGTAPDGRPYRASDPALLTWVHVAEVSSFLAAHLRYVNPALPTAEQDQYYAETARIAQMLGATDVPRSRAEIAAYLLAMQPQLEAGERTREVVRVLMNAPAPRPAMRPAGALMRQAGIDLLPPWAQRMLGFDTFAGMRRIVVQPGMRTIAPVLRWALVNGVSKRARRRAAAQPERG
;
A
#
# COMPACT_ATOMS: atom_id res chain seq x y z
N MET A 1 5.01 56.30 -3.22
CA MET A 1 4.03 55.96 -4.28
C MET A 1 4.72 54.97 -5.20
N SER A 2 4.75 53.69 -4.80
CA SER A 2 3.81 52.61 -5.22
C SER A 2 3.79 52.42 -6.74
N GLU A 3 3.90 51.24 -7.32
CA GLU A 3 4.18 49.88 -6.84
C GLU A 3 4.40 49.07 -8.11
N HIS A 4 5.45 48.26 -8.17
CA HIS A 4 5.67 47.27 -9.22
C HIS A 4 5.13 45.93 -8.72
N ALA A 5 3.93 45.55 -9.13
CA ALA A 5 3.33 44.23 -8.97
C ALA A 5 2.72 43.87 -10.32
N GLY A 6 3.03 42.76 -10.98
CA GLY A 6 3.27 41.41 -10.49
C GLY A 6 2.43 40.53 -11.42
N ARG A 7 3.07 39.92 -12.43
CA ARG A 7 2.40 38.98 -13.33
C ARG A 7 1.93 37.79 -12.50
N ARG A 8 0.63 37.73 -12.22
CA ARG A 8 -0.02 36.53 -11.73
C ARG A 8 0.04 35.48 -12.83
N HIS A 9 0.60 34.34 -12.50
CA HIS A 9 0.53 33.15 -13.33
C HIS A 9 -0.86 32.57 -13.11
N ASP A 10 -1.82 32.99 -13.91
CA ASP A 10 -3.18 32.44 -13.92
C ASP A 10 -3.11 30.97 -14.34
N ALA A 11 -3.56 30.09 -13.45
CA ALA A 11 -3.94 28.74 -13.84
C ALA A 11 -5.11 28.85 -14.83
N PRO A 12 -5.18 28.01 -15.87
CA PRO A 12 -6.28 28.07 -16.81
C PRO A 12 -7.59 27.81 -16.06
N GLU A 13 -8.50 28.78 -16.12
CA GLU A 13 -9.87 28.61 -15.65
C GLU A 13 -10.54 27.46 -16.43
N PRO A 14 -11.41 26.67 -15.79
CA PRO A 14 -12.08 25.56 -16.47
C PRO A 14 -13.06 26.11 -17.52
N ASP A 15 -12.69 25.98 -18.79
CA ASP A 15 -13.56 26.27 -19.94
C ASP A 15 -14.84 25.44 -19.87
N GLY A 16 -15.96 26.09 -19.52
CA GLY A 16 -17.33 25.60 -19.72
C GLY A 16 -17.92 24.66 -18.66
N PHE A 17 -19.24 24.42 -18.80
CA PHE A 17 -20.06 23.56 -17.92
C PHE A 17 -19.52 22.12 -17.80
N ALA A 18 -18.93 21.59 -18.87
CA ALA A 18 -18.27 20.28 -18.88
C ALA A 18 -17.00 20.27 -17.99
N GLY A 19 -16.23 21.36 -17.97
CA GLY A 19 -15.06 21.53 -17.10
C GLY A 19 -15.44 21.60 -15.61
N LEU A 20 -16.53 22.30 -15.29
CA LEU A 20 -17.09 22.37 -13.94
C LEU A 20 -17.64 21.02 -13.44
N LEU A 21 -18.34 20.28 -14.30
CA LEU A 21 -18.83 18.92 -14.00
C LEU A 21 -17.69 17.92 -13.82
N ALA A 22 -16.69 17.95 -14.69
CA ALA A 22 -15.49 17.14 -14.56
C ALA A 22 -14.75 17.48 -13.25
N HIS A 23 -14.58 18.75 -12.92
CA HIS A 23 -13.95 19.18 -11.67
C HIS A 23 -14.70 18.67 -10.44
N ARG A 24 -16.03 18.79 -10.40
CA ARG A 24 -16.87 18.27 -9.29
C ARG A 24 -16.79 16.76 -9.17
N LEU A 25 -16.84 16.02 -10.28
CA LEU A 25 -16.66 14.56 -10.30
C LEU A 25 -15.28 14.17 -9.76
N ARG A 26 -14.25 14.91 -10.17
CA ARG A 26 -12.87 14.71 -9.73
C ARG A 26 -12.72 14.88 -8.23
N MET A 27 -13.25 15.97 -7.68
CA MET A 27 -13.21 16.25 -6.25
C MET A 27 -13.98 15.19 -5.45
N ALA A 28 -15.16 14.77 -5.93
CA ALA A 28 -15.93 13.71 -5.28
C ALA A 28 -15.20 12.35 -5.25
N LEU A 29 -14.47 12.01 -6.31
CA LEU A 29 -13.63 10.81 -6.37
C LEU A 29 -12.40 10.95 -5.47
N ALA A 30 -11.71 12.09 -5.52
CA ALA A 30 -10.54 12.38 -4.68
C ALA A 30 -10.88 12.35 -3.19
N ASP A 31 -12.02 12.91 -2.78
CA ASP A 31 -12.50 12.87 -1.39
C ASP A 31 -12.82 11.45 -0.94
N SER A 32 -13.45 10.65 -1.81
CA SER A 32 -13.77 9.25 -1.51
C SER A 32 -12.51 8.40 -1.34
N ILE A 33 -11.49 8.65 -2.17
CA ILE A 33 -10.18 7.99 -2.08
C ILE A 33 -9.42 8.50 -0.85
N THR A 34 -9.46 9.80 -0.59
CA THR A 34 -8.83 10.39 0.60
C THR A 34 -9.46 9.81 1.87
N HIS A 35 -10.77 9.60 1.89
CA HIS A 35 -11.44 8.89 2.98
C HIS A 35 -11.03 7.41 3.09
N LEU A 36 -10.46 6.79 2.05
CA LEU A 36 -9.90 5.44 2.09
C LEU A 36 -8.41 5.41 2.49
N THR A 37 -7.70 6.53 2.38
CA THR A 37 -6.25 6.61 2.63
C THR A 37 -5.85 7.50 3.80
N THR A 38 -6.76 8.31 4.33
CA THR A 38 -6.56 9.17 5.51
C THR A 38 -7.48 8.70 6.62
N GLY A 39 -6.93 8.54 7.82
CA GLY A 39 -7.64 8.04 9.00
C GLY A 39 -7.05 8.64 10.30
N SER A 40 -7.48 8.11 11.45
CA SER A 40 -7.13 8.53 12.82
C SER A 40 -5.65 8.33 13.24
N GLY A 41 -4.77 8.04 12.28
CA GLY A 41 -3.31 8.05 12.50
C GLY A 41 -2.73 9.47 12.50
N PRO A 42 -1.41 9.61 12.70
CA PRO A 42 -0.74 10.91 12.58
C PRO A 42 -1.06 11.55 11.22
N ARG A 43 -1.55 12.80 11.22
CA ARG A 43 -1.62 13.60 10.00
C ARG A 43 -0.21 14.03 9.65
N LEU A 44 0.37 13.38 8.65
CA LEU A 44 1.69 13.73 8.13
C LEU A 44 1.57 14.90 7.16
N ASP A 45 2.42 15.91 7.33
CA ASP A 45 2.60 16.94 6.32
C ASP A 45 3.68 16.52 5.31
N TYR A 46 3.24 16.09 4.15
CA TYR A 46 4.14 15.69 3.06
C TYR A 46 4.80 16.86 2.34
N SER A 47 4.52 18.10 2.74
CA SER A 47 5.01 19.33 2.09
C SER A 47 6.15 20.00 2.85
N SER A 48 6.45 19.53 4.06
CA SER A 48 7.40 20.13 5.01
C SER A 48 8.32 19.06 5.63
N PRO A 49 9.55 19.41 6.07
CA PRO A 49 10.24 20.68 5.86
C PRO A 49 10.82 20.81 4.44
N PRO A 50 10.93 22.03 3.88
CA PRO A 50 11.53 22.27 2.56
C PRO A 50 12.93 21.66 2.42
N GLY A 51 13.20 20.99 1.30
CA GLY A 51 14.49 20.37 0.99
C GLY A 51 14.70 18.98 1.57
N ASP A 52 13.80 18.46 2.43
CA ASP A 52 13.95 17.12 3.00
C ASP A 52 13.55 16.01 1.99
N PRO A 53 14.48 15.10 1.60
CA PRO A 53 14.20 14.05 0.63
C PRO A 53 13.47 12.83 1.23
N GLY A 54 13.27 12.77 2.55
CA GLY A 54 12.79 11.59 3.26
C GLY A 54 13.87 10.51 3.41
N LEU A 55 13.44 9.26 3.56
CA LEU A 55 14.35 8.11 3.66
C LEU A 55 15.02 7.73 2.32
N PHE A 56 14.36 8.02 1.20
CA PHE A 56 14.72 7.49 -0.12
C PHE A 56 14.97 8.55 -1.19
N GLY A 57 14.25 9.67 -1.16
CA GLY A 57 14.30 10.69 -2.21
C GLY A 57 13.42 10.36 -3.44
N PRO A 58 13.14 11.38 -4.27
CA PRO A 58 12.17 11.30 -5.37
C PRO A 58 12.56 10.40 -6.55
N ASP A 59 13.83 10.02 -6.64
CA ASP A 59 14.39 9.17 -7.71
C ASP A 59 14.40 7.68 -7.35
N ALA A 60 14.13 7.34 -6.09
CA ALA A 60 14.05 5.97 -5.62
C ALA A 60 12.95 5.17 -6.33
N VAL A 61 13.18 3.87 -6.50
CA VAL A 61 12.23 3.00 -7.21
C VAL A 61 10.96 2.81 -6.38
N CYS A 62 11.05 2.77 -5.05
CA CYS A 62 9.88 2.70 -4.17
C CYS A 62 8.91 3.89 -4.36
N TRP A 63 9.41 5.08 -4.71
CA TRP A 63 8.57 6.23 -5.07
C TRP A 63 7.80 6.00 -6.37
N LYS A 64 8.40 5.29 -7.35
CA LYS A 64 7.73 4.94 -8.61
C LYS A 64 6.69 3.85 -8.39
N VAL A 65 7.05 2.79 -7.65
CA VAL A 65 6.18 1.63 -7.40
C VAL A 65 4.96 2.03 -6.59
N HIS A 66 5.13 2.86 -5.55
CA HIS A 66 4.05 3.25 -4.65
C HIS A 66 3.20 4.44 -5.14
N ALA A 67 3.45 4.99 -6.34
CA ALA A 67 2.76 6.21 -6.79
C ALA A 67 1.33 5.97 -7.29
N ASP A 68 1.05 4.76 -7.77
CA ASP A 68 -0.23 4.43 -8.39
C ASP A 68 -1.22 3.84 -7.36
N PHE A 69 -2.29 4.58 -7.09
CA PHE A 69 -3.29 4.18 -6.09
C PHE A 69 -3.99 2.86 -6.42
N ALA A 70 -4.36 2.64 -7.68
CA ALA A 70 -5.08 1.43 -8.09
C ALA A 70 -4.20 0.18 -7.92
N SER A 71 -2.95 0.28 -8.35
CA SER A 71 -1.91 -0.72 -8.14
C SER A 71 -1.66 -0.98 -6.66
N MET A 72 -1.48 0.08 -5.85
CA MET A 72 -1.25 -0.06 -4.41
C MET A 72 -2.45 -0.67 -3.69
N MET A 73 -3.68 -0.34 -4.09
CA MET A 73 -4.88 -0.95 -3.52
C MET A 73 -4.98 -2.44 -3.85
N ALA A 74 -4.79 -2.83 -5.11
CA ALA A 74 -4.78 -4.23 -5.52
C ALA A 74 -3.65 -5.02 -4.84
N GLY A 75 -2.43 -4.46 -4.84
CA GLY A 75 -1.27 -5.04 -4.15
C GLY A 75 -1.48 -5.15 -2.64
N GLY A 76 -2.14 -4.18 -2.00
CA GLY A 76 -2.45 -4.23 -0.58
C GLY A 76 -3.44 -5.33 -0.23
N ILE A 77 -4.46 -5.55 -1.07
CA ILE A 77 -5.39 -6.67 -0.91
C ILE A 77 -4.65 -8.01 -1.04
N SER A 78 -3.78 -8.14 -2.05
CA SER A 78 -2.93 -9.33 -2.22
C SER A 78 -2.03 -9.57 -1.00
N ALA A 79 -1.38 -8.51 -0.52
CA ALA A 79 -0.51 -8.56 0.65
C ALA A 79 -1.26 -9.06 1.89
N LEU A 80 -2.45 -8.55 2.16
CA LEU A 80 -3.26 -8.98 3.29
C LEU A 80 -3.67 -10.45 3.20
N LEU A 81 -4.11 -10.89 2.03
CA LEU A 81 -4.48 -12.28 1.80
C LEU A 81 -3.28 -13.21 2.01
N LEU A 82 -2.11 -12.82 1.51
CA LEU A 82 -0.88 -13.58 1.67
C LEU A 82 -0.42 -13.60 3.13
N GLN A 83 -0.39 -12.44 3.81
CA GLN A 83 -0.03 -12.33 5.22
C GLN A 83 -0.90 -13.22 6.13
N ALA A 84 -2.20 -13.31 5.83
CA ALA A 84 -3.16 -14.11 6.58
C ALA A 84 -2.95 -15.64 6.50
N LEU A 85 -2.06 -16.11 5.61
CA LEU A 85 -1.71 -17.52 5.53
C LEU A 85 -0.70 -17.96 6.60
N HIS A 86 0.02 -17.03 7.24
CA HIS A 86 0.95 -17.41 8.30
C HIS A 86 0.22 -17.46 9.65
N PRO A 87 0.17 -18.61 10.35
CA PRO A 87 -0.67 -18.79 11.53
C PRO A 87 -0.34 -17.81 12.67
N LEU A 88 0.95 -17.58 12.96
CA LEU A 88 1.37 -16.65 14.03
C LEU A 88 1.11 -15.17 13.67
N ALA A 89 1.37 -14.76 12.42
CA ALA A 89 1.05 -13.40 11.98
C ALA A 89 -0.47 -13.14 12.02
N LEU A 90 -1.26 -14.14 11.60
CA LEU A 90 -2.72 -14.09 11.67
C LEU A 90 -3.21 -14.03 13.13
N ALA A 91 -2.60 -14.77 14.05
CA ALA A 91 -2.97 -14.73 15.47
C ALA A 91 -2.83 -13.33 16.06
N GLY A 92 -1.72 -12.63 15.79
CA GLY A 92 -1.53 -11.24 16.23
C GLY A 92 -2.61 -10.29 15.68
N VAL A 93 -3.02 -10.45 14.42
CA VAL A 93 -4.13 -9.67 13.85
C VAL A 93 -5.47 -10.07 14.47
N TRP A 94 -5.70 -11.35 14.66
CA TRP A 94 -6.96 -11.89 15.17
C TRP A 94 -7.26 -11.44 16.58
N ASP A 95 -6.24 -11.47 17.45
CA ASP A 95 -6.39 -11.27 18.88
C ASP A 95 -6.28 -9.78 19.26
N HIS A 96 -5.57 -8.95 18.47
CA HIS A 96 -5.24 -7.56 18.82
C HIS A 96 -5.79 -6.50 17.86
N SER A 97 -6.64 -6.86 16.89
CA SER A 97 -7.21 -5.86 15.97
C SER A 97 -8.73 -5.96 15.86
N THR A 98 -9.37 -4.79 15.71
CA THR A 98 -10.80 -4.63 15.43
C THR A 98 -11.11 -4.83 13.95
N PHE A 99 -10.46 -5.79 13.28
CA PHE A 99 -10.57 -5.92 11.81
C PHE A 99 -11.97 -6.33 11.36
N ARG A 100 -12.77 -6.98 12.21
CA ARG A 100 -14.15 -7.37 11.91
C ARG A 100 -15.07 -6.16 11.87
N GLU A 101 -14.82 -5.20 12.76
CA GLU A 101 -15.60 -3.98 12.92
C GLU A 101 -15.09 -2.85 12.00
N ASP A 102 -13.77 -2.77 11.79
CA ASP A 102 -13.10 -1.66 11.11
C ASP A 102 -11.95 -2.11 10.17
N ILE A 103 -12.29 -2.97 9.20
CA ILE A 103 -11.33 -3.40 8.16
C ILE A 103 -10.78 -2.22 7.35
N LEU A 104 -11.62 -1.20 7.09
CA LEU A 104 -11.22 -0.02 6.32
C LEU A 104 -10.24 0.86 7.11
N GLY A 105 -10.46 1.06 8.41
CA GLY A 105 -9.51 1.76 9.25
C GLY A 105 -8.19 1.00 9.41
N ARG A 106 -8.22 -0.34 9.44
CA ARG A 106 -6.99 -1.15 9.39
C ARG A 106 -6.21 -0.90 8.10
N LEU A 107 -6.87 -0.95 6.94
CA LEU A 107 -6.28 -0.64 5.64
C LEU A 107 -5.69 0.78 5.58
N ARG A 108 -6.41 1.77 6.14
CA ARG A 108 -5.91 3.15 6.24
C ARG A 108 -4.63 3.26 7.05
N ARG A 109 -4.53 2.59 8.20
CA ARG A 109 -3.34 2.65 9.07
C ARG A 109 -2.10 2.11 8.34
N THR A 110 -2.25 0.99 7.63
CA THR A 110 -1.17 0.44 6.78
C THR A 110 -0.82 1.41 5.64
N ALA A 111 -1.80 1.98 4.96
CA ALA A 111 -1.56 2.97 3.90
C ALA A 111 -0.82 4.21 4.42
N THR A 112 -1.17 4.72 5.60
CA THR A 112 -0.46 5.83 6.26
C THR A 112 1.00 5.46 6.56
N PHE A 113 1.26 4.25 7.05
CA PHE A 113 2.62 3.80 7.33
C PHE A 113 3.46 3.71 6.05
N ILE A 114 2.94 3.08 4.99
CA ILE A 114 3.64 2.96 3.70
C ILE A 114 3.89 4.34 3.10
N ALA A 115 2.87 5.20 3.06
CA ALA A 115 2.99 6.54 2.50
C ALA A 115 3.96 7.40 3.32
N GLY A 116 3.91 7.32 4.65
CA GLY A 116 4.81 8.06 5.54
C GLY A 116 6.27 7.61 5.43
N THR A 117 6.52 6.31 5.37
CA THR A 117 7.90 5.79 5.22
C THR A 117 8.45 5.97 3.80
N THR A 118 7.59 6.00 2.77
CA THR A 118 8.02 6.25 1.40
C THR A 118 8.21 7.75 1.12
N TYR A 119 7.22 8.57 1.46
CA TYR A 119 7.10 9.98 1.02
C TYR A 119 7.18 11.01 2.16
N GLY A 120 7.11 10.60 3.42
CA GLY A 120 7.22 11.51 4.56
C GLY A 120 8.59 12.18 4.66
N SER A 121 8.72 13.19 5.53
CA SER A 121 10.03 13.73 5.88
C SER A 121 10.86 12.65 6.57
N ARG A 122 12.19 12.82 6.63
CA ARG A 122 13.03 11.84 7.33
C ARG A 122 12.61 11.68 8.79
N ALA A 123 12.32 12.80 9.47
CA ALA A 123 11.88 12.80 10.86
C ALA A 123 10.54 12.06 11.04
N ASP A 124 9.54 12.36 10.21
CA ASP A 124 8.23 11.70 10.29
C ASP A 124 8.32 10.20 10.01
N ALA A 125 9.09 9.81 9.00
CA ALA A 125 9.27 8.40 8.65
C ALA A 125 9.90 7.61 9.81
N LEU A 126 10.94 8.15 10.45
CA LEU A 126 11.59 7.52 11.60
C LEU A 126 10.66 7.47 12.83
N ALA A 127 9.90 8.54 13.08
CA ALA A 127 8.92 8.58 14.17
C ALA A 127 7.80 7.55 13.98
N LEU A 128 7.32 7.37 12.74
CA LEU A 128 6.34 6.33 12.41
C LEU A 128 6.89 4.92 12.60
N ILE A 129 8.13 4.67 12.18
CA ILE A 129 8.79 3.37 12.37
C ILE A 129 8.89 3.05 13.86
N GLU A 130 9.37 4.00 14.66
CA GLU A 130 9.48 3.79 16.11
C GLU A 130 8.10 3.57 16.75
N ARG A 131 7.09 4.35 16.35
CA ARG A 131 5.71 4.15 16.83
C ARG A 131 5.18 2.76 16.51
N VAL A 132 5.36 2.27 15.28
CA VAL A 132 4.90 0.92 14.89
C VAL A 132 5.67 -0.15 15.65
N LYS A 133 6.98 0.03 15.83
CA LYS A 133 7.80 -0.86 16.64
C LYS A 133 7.26 -0.97 18.08
N GLN A 134 6.95 0.15 18.72
CA GLN A 134 6.35 0.16 20.07
C GLN A 134 4.99 -0.54 20.12
N ILE A 135 4.14 -0.37 19.10
CA ILE A 135 2.87 -1.11 19.01
C ILE A 135 3.13 -2.62 18.91
N HIS A 136 4.07 -3.05 18.06
CA HIS A 136 4.41 -4.46 17.87
C HIS A 136 5.03 -5.12 19.11
N LEU A 137 5.67 -4.35 20.00
CA LEU A 137 6.16 -4.87 21.28
C LEU A 137 5.01 -5.29 22.22
N GLY A 138 3.86 -4.63 22.12
CA GLY A 138 2.66 -4.96 22.91
C GLY A 138 1.78 -6.07 22.33
N VAL A 139 1.99 -6.46 21.07
CA VAL A 139 1.20 -7.52 20.40
C VAL A 139 1.90 -8.86 20.61
N THR A 140 1.51 -9.56 21.66
CA THR A 140 2.00 -10.89 22.01
C THR A 140 0.85 -11.80 22.42
N GLY A 141 1.05 -13.11 22.36
CA GLY A 141 0.03 -14.07 22.76
C GLY A 141 0.41 -15.51 22.45
N THR A 142 -0.57 -16.39 22.48
CA THR A 142 -0.43 -17.82 22.14
C THR A 142 -1.43 -18.15 21.04
N ALA A 143 -0.94 -18.73 19.94
CA ALA A 143 -1.77 -19.13 18.82
C ALA A 143 -2.62 -20.37 19.19
N PRO A 144 -3.69 -20.69 18.42
CA PRO A 144 -4.56 -21.83 18.71
C PRO A 144 -3.86 -23.19 18.79
N ASP A 145 -2.70 -23.33 18.14
CA ASP A 145 -1.86 -24.52 18.15
C ASP A 145 -0.88 -24.58 19.34
N GLY A 146 -0.97 -23.63 20.27
CA GLY A 146 -0.15 -23.56 21.48
C GLY A 146 1.19 -22.84 21.30
N ARG A 147 1.58 -22.44 20.08
CA ARG A 147 2.83 -21.70 19.86
C ARG A 147 2.71 -20.26 20.36
N PRO A 148 3.71 -19.73 21.10
CA PRO A 148 3.75 -18.31 21.42
C PRO A 148 4.00 -17.49 20.15
N TYR A 149 3.45 -16.28 20.10
CA TYR A 149 3.75 -15.31 19.04
C TYR A 149 4.04 -13.93 19.62
N ARG A 150 4.85 -13.16 18.89
CA ARG A 150 5.13 -11.75 19.14
C ARG A 150 5.18 -11.04 17.79
N ALA A 151 4.43 -9.96 17.60
CA ALA A 151 4.49 -9.21 16.33
C ALA A 151 5.86 -8.56 16.08
N SER A 152 6.67 -8.42 17.13
CA SER A 152 8.07 -7.97 17.09
C SER A 152 9.08 -9.09 16.77
N ASP A 153 8.63 -10.33 16.54
CA ASP A 153 9.49 -11.42 16.09
C ASP A 153 10.15 -11.07 14.74
N PRO A 154 11.49 -11.09 14.63
CA PRO A 154 12.20 -10.71 13.40
C PRO A 154 11.80 -11.51 12.16
N ALA A 155 11.52 -12.80 12.29
CA ALA A 155 11.13 -13.66 11.16
C ALA A 155 9.70 -13.37 10.73
N LEU A 156 8.78 -13.11 11.67
CA LEU A 156 7.42 -12.67 11.34
C LEU A 156 7.41 -11.30 10.66
N LEU A 157 8.25 -10.37 11.10
CA LEU A 157 8.43 -9.07 10.44
C LEU A 157 8.92 -9.24 9.00
N THR A 158 9.89 -10.13 8.77
CA THR A 158 10.36 -10.47 7.43
C THR A 158 9.25 -11.08 6.56
N TRP A 159 8.45 -12.01 7.08
CA TRP A 159 7.30 -12.56 6.36
C TRP A 159 6.30 -11.47 5.94
N VAL A 160 5.86 -10.65 6.90
CA VAL A 160 4.88 -9.59 6.65
C VAL A 160 5.39 -8.62 5.61
N HIS A 161 6.66 -8.23 5.70
CA HIS A 161 7.33 -7.37 4.74
C HIS A 161 7.39 -8.00 3.35
N VAL A 162 7.90 -9.23 3.23
CA VAL A 162 8.05 -9.91 1.94
C VAL A 162 6.69 -10.09 1.25
N ALA A 163 5.65 -10.47 1.99
CA ALA A 163 4.30 -10.59 1.45
C ALA A 163 3.75 -9.25 0.92
N GLU A 164 4.10 -8.15 1.61
CA GLU A 164 3.71 -6.79 1.24
C GLU A 164 4.44 -6.30 -0.02
N VAL A 165 5.77 -6.26 0.00
CA VAL A 165 6.55 -5.67 -1.11
C VAL A 165 6.48 -6.53 -2.37
N SER A 166 6.38 -7.85 -2.25
CA SER A 166 6.16 -8.72 -3.41
C SER A 166 4.82 -8.45 -4.10
N SER A 167 3.76 -8.20 -3.31
CA SER A 167 2.44 -7.89 -3.83
C SER A 167 2.37 -6.51 -4.47
N PHE A 168 3.02 -5.50 -3.89
CA PHE A 168 3.08 -4.15 -4.48
C PHE A 168 3.85 -4.10 -5.79
N LEU A 169 5.02 -4.75 -5.85
CA LEU A 169 5.77 -4.83 -7.10
C LEU A 169 5.00 -5.61 -8.17
N ALA A 170 4.38 -6.74 -7.81
CA ALA A 170 3.56 -7.51 -8.73
C ALA A 170 2.41 -6.68 -9.30
N ALA A 171 1.74 -5.87 -8.47
CA ALA A 171 0.69 -4.96 -8.90
C ALA A 171 1.22 -3.89 -9.87
N HIS A 172 2.38 -3.31 -9.56
CA HIS A 172 3.00 -2.28 -10.40
C HIS A 172 3.36 -2.84 -11.78
N LEU A 173 3.98 -4.00 -11.83
CA LEU A 173 4.31 -4.69 -13.08
C LEU A 173 3.04 -5.04 -13.88
N ARG A 174 1.95 -5.44 -13.21
CA ARG A 174 0.71 -5.85 -13.86
C ARG A 174 -0.09 -4.67 -14.45
N TYR A 175 -0.16 -3.56 -13.72
CA TYR A 175 -1.14 -2.49 -13.95
C TYR A 175 -0.53 -1.13 -14.31
N VAL A 176 0.78 -0.97 -14.15
CA VAL A 176 1.48 0.31 -14.36
C VAL A 176 2.58 0.16 -15.41
N ASN A 177 3.62 -0.62 -15.11
CA ASN A 177 4.78 -0.76 -15.97
C ASN A 177 5.30 -2.21 -16.03
N PRO A 178 4.83 -3.03 -16.99
CA PRO A 178 5.33 -4.39 -17.16
C PRO A 178 6.79 -4.46 -17.64
N ALA A 179 7.34 -3.35 -18.14
CA ALA A 179 8.69 -3.26 -18.68
C ALA A 179 9.71 -2.67 -17.68
N LEU A 180 9.37 -2.56 -16.39
CA LEU A 180 10.30 -2.09 -15.37
C LEU A 180 11.56 -2.97 -15.37
N PRO A 181 12.78 -2.41 -15.51
CA PRO A 181 14.00 -3.20 -15.60
C PRO A 181 14.20 -4.10 -14.37
N THR A 182 14.75 -5.30 -14.57
CA THR A 182 15.05 -6.24 -13.48
C THR A 182 15.93 -5.62 -12.41
N ALA A 183 16.93 -4.81 -12.79
CA ALA A 183 17.78 -4.10 -11.84
C ALA A 183 17.01 -3.11 -10.95
N GLU A 184 16.03 -2.38 -11.52
CA GLU A 184 15.16 -1.49 -10.73
C GLU A 184 14.23 -2.29 -9.80
N GLN A 185 13.79 -3.47 -10.22
CA GLN A 185 13.00 -4.37 -9.36
C GLN A 185 13.80 -4.88 -8.17
N ASP A 186 15.07 -5.24 -8.35
CA ASP A 186 15.96 -5.62 -7.24
C ASP A 186 16.29 -4.40 -6.36
N GLN A 187 16.51 -3.23 -6.96
CA GLN A 187 16.69 -1.99 -6.22
C GLN A 187 15.47 -1.65 -5.35
N TYR A 188 14.25 -1.86 -5.85
CA TYR A 188 13.03 -1.69 -5.06
C TYR A 188 13.06 -2.52 -3.77
N TYR A 189 13.38 -3.82 -3.87
CA TYR A 189 13.47 -4.69 -2.70
C TYR A 189 14.59 -4.27 -1.74
N ALA A 190 15.77 -3.93 -2.27
CA ALA A 190 16.88 -3.43 -1.46
C ALA A 190 16.53 -2.11 -0.74
N GLU A 191 15.79 -1.21 -1.40
CA GLU A 191 15.29 0.02 -0.80
C GLU A 191 14.33 -0.28 0.36
N THR A 192 13.27 -1.04 0.09
CA THR A 192 12.21 -1.30 1.08
C THR A 192 12.66 -2.18 2.24
N ALA A 193 13.65 -3.06 2.03
CA ALA A 193 14.23 -3.89 3.09
C ALA A 193 14.77 -3.05 4.25
N ARG A 194 15.23 -1.82 4.00
CA ARG A 194 15.67 -0.89 5.06
C ARG A 194 14.56 -0.57 6.06
N ILE A 195 13.30 -0.47 5.62
CA ILE A 195 12.15 -0.23 6.52
C ILE A 195 11.95 -1.41 7.44
N ALA A 196 11.95 -2.63 6.90
CA ALA A 196 11.79 -3.85 7.69
C ALA A 196 12.92 -4.00 8.71
N GLN A 197 14.16 -3.71 8.32
CA GLN A 197 15.30 -3.77 9.22
C GLN A 197 15.20 -2.75 10.36
N MET A 198 14.75 -1.52 10.08
CA MET A 198 14.51 -0.53 11.13
C MET A 198 13.36 -0.94 12.09
N LEU A 199 12.39 -1.72 11.62
CA LEU A 199 11.35 -2.34 12.46
C LEU A 199 11.86 -3.52 13.29
N GLY A 200 13.04 -4.07 12.99
CA GLY A 200 13.65 -5.20 13.70
C GLY A 200 13.67 -6.53 12.93
N ALA A 201 13.30 -6.53 11.64
CA ALA A 201 13.38 -7.72 10.80
C ALA A 201 14.84 -8.11 10.50
N THR A 202 15.11 -9.42 10.44
CA THR A 202 16.42 -10.00 10.10
C THR A 202 16.33 -10.82 8.83
N ASP A 203 17.47 -11.02 8.16
CA ASP A 203 17.58 -11.85 6.95
C ASP A 203 16.59 -11.45 5.84
N VAL A 204 16.32 -10.15 5.74
CA VAL A 204 15.33 -9.61 4.81
C VAL A 204 15.82 -9.78 3.38
N PRO A 205 15.10 -10.51 2.50
CA PRO A 205 15.42 -10.61 1.08
C PRO A 205 15.48 -9.24 0.39
N ARG A 206 16.49 -9.03 -0.46
CA ARG A 206 16.79 -7.75 -1.13
C ARG A 206 16.77 -7.82 -2.65
N SER A 207 16.45 -8.97 -3.23
CA SER A 207 16.35 -9.17 -4.67
C SER A 207 15.13 -10.02 -5.02
N ARG A 208 14.71 -9.97 -6.29
CA ARG A 208 13.63 -10.82 -6.83
C ARG A 208 13.90 -12.29 -6.60
N ALA A 209 15.15 -12.72 -6.80
CA ALA A 209 15.54 -14.11 -6.64
C ALA A 209 15.41 -14.54 -5.17
N GLU A 210 15.88 -13.73 -4.23
CA GLU A 210 15.75 -14.01 -2.80
C GLU A 210 14.29 -13.97 -2.33
N ILE A 211 13.49 -13.01 -2.81
CA ILE A 211 12.05 -12.93 -2.50
C ILE A 211 11.32 -14.18 -2.99
N ALA A 212 11.60 -14.62 -4.22
CA ALA A 212 10.99 -15.83 -4.78
C ALA A 212 11.41 -17.07 -3.97
N ALA A 213 12.69 -17.21 -3.64
CA ALA A 213 13.21 -18.31 -2.82
C ALA A 213 12.57 -18.33 -1.42
N TYR A 214 12.47 -17.16 -0.78
CA TYR A 214 11.84 -17.01 0.53
C TYR A 214 10.36 -17.41 0.51
N LEU A 215 9.59 -16.95 -0.49
CA LEU A 215 8.18 -17.33 -0.63
C LEU A 215 7.99 -18.83 -0.84
N LEU A 216 8.89 -19.49 -1.59
CA LEU A 216 8.87 -20.95 -1.74
C LEU A 216 9.18 -21.66 -0.42
N ALA A 217 10.22 -21.21 0.31
CA ALA A 217 10.63 -21.78 1.59
C ALA A 217 9.57 -21.61 2.69
N MET A 218 8.74 -20.57 2.60
CA MET A 218 7.66 -20.33 3.55
C MET A 218 6.46 -21.27 3.37
N GLN A 219 6.19 -21.78 2.16
CA GLN A 219 4.97 -22.55 1.86
C GLN A 219 4.62 -23.65 2.87
N PRO A 220 5.56 -24.50 3.35
CA PRO A 220 5.25 -25.56 4.30
C PRO A 220 4.77 -25.06 5.68
N GLN A 221 4.98 -23.78 5.99
CA GLN A 221 4.61 -23.16 7.26
C GLN A 221 3.27 -22.41 7.18
N LEU A 222 2.66 -22.37 6.01
CA LEU A 222 1.46 -21.60 5.73
C LEU A 222 0.21 -22.49 5.82
N GLU A 223 -0.87 -21.90 6.33
CA GLU A 223 -2.12 -22.60 6.60
C GLU A 223 -3.33 -21.77 6.18
N ALA A 224 -4.33 -22.44 5.62
CA ALA A 224 -5.64 -21.84 5.32
C ALA A 224 -6.71 -22.45 6.25
N GLY A 225 -6.73 -21.93 7.49
CA GLY A 225 -7.64 -22.37 8.54
C GLY A 225 -8.97 -21.62 8.57
N GLU A 226 -9.77 -21.87 9.60
CA GLU A 226 -11.02 -21.13 9.85
C GLU A 226 -10.75 -19.62 10.01
N ARG A 227 -9.74 -19.26 10.82
CA ARG A 227 -9.35 -17.85 11.02
C ARG A 227 -8.97 -17.16 9.70
N THR A 228 -8.28 -17.86 8.79
CA THR A 228 -7.90 -17.33 7.48
C THR A 228 -9.12 -17.10 6.61
N ARG A 229 -10.03 -18.09 6.54
CA ARG A 229 -11.29 -17.97 5.79
C ARG A 229 -12.15 -16.81 6.29
N GLU A 230 -12.12 -16.55 7.59
CA GLU A 230 -12.83 -15.42 8.17
C GLU A 230 -12.25 -14.08 7.75
N VAL A 231 -10.92 -13.93 7.77
CA VAL A 231 -10.26 -12.72 7.25
C VAL A 231 -10.60 -12.51 5.77
N VAL A 232 -10.58 -13.57 4.97
CA VAL A 232 -10.99 -13.53 3.56
C VAL A 232 -12.45 -13.05 3.45
N ARG A 233 -13.37 -13.62 4.22
CA ARG A 233 -14.79 -13.25 4.23
C ARG A 233 -14.98 -11.77 4.57
N VAL A 234 -14.36 -11.28 5.63
CA VAL A 234 -14.44 -9.88 6.05
C VAL A 234 -13.88 -8.96 4.98
N LEU A 235 -12.72 -9.28 4.40
CA LEU A 235 -12.09 -8.47 3.35
C LEU A 235 -12.92 -8.45 2.06
N MET A 236 -13.51 -9.59 1.69
CA MET A 236 -14.33 -9.72 0.48
C MET A 236 -15.68 -8.98 0.59
N ASN A 237 -16.20 -8.86 1.81
CA ASN A 237 -17.45 -8.17 2.11
C ASN A 237 -17.25 -6.75 2.67
N ALA A 238 -16.02 -6.22 2.65
CA ALA A 238 -15.73 -4.88 3.14
C ALA A 238 -16.62 -3.84 2.42
N PRO A 239 -17.32 -2.98 3.19
CA PRO A 239 -18.24 -2.01 2.61
C PRO A 239 -17.50 -0.99 1.75
N ALA A 240 -18.09 -0.61 0.63
CA ALA A 240 -17.59 0.52 -0.15
C ALA A 240 -17.95 1.84 0.58
N PRO A 241 -17.07 2.87 0.58
CA PRO A 241 -17.37 4.17 1.21
C PRO A 241 -18.64 4.81 0.67
N ARG A 242 -18.97 4.54 -0.60
CA ARG A 242 -20.17 5.00 -1.29
C ARG A 242 -20.74 3.85 -2.13
N PRO A 243 -22.07 3.67 -2.22
CA PRO A 243 -22.68 2.60 -3.03
C PRO A 243 -22.23 2.60 -4.50
N ALA A 244 -22.06 3.78 -5.11
CA ALA A 244 -21.58 3.92 -6.48
C ALA A 244 -20.16 3.37 -6.71
N MET A 245 -19.35 3.21 -5.65
CA MET A 245 -17.99 2.65 -5.74
C MET A 245 -17.94 1.13 -5.57
N ARG A 246 -19.08 0.46 -5.35
CA ARG A 246 -19.13 -1.01 -5.18
C ARG A 246 -18.49 -1.78 -6.35
N PRO A 247 -18.76 -1.44 -7.63
CA PRO A 247 -18.14 -2.15 -8.76
C PRO A 247 -16.61 -1.98 -8.78
N ALA A 248 -16.12 -0.76 -8.53
CA ALA A 248 -14.69 -0.49 -8.46
C ALA A 248 -14.03 -1.26 -7.29
N GLY A 249 -14.67 -1.27 -6.12
CA GLY A 249 -14.19 -2.04 -4.97
C GLY A 249 -14.15 -3.55 -5.23
N ALA A 250 -15.17 -4.09 -5.89
CA ALA A 250 -15.21 -5.51 -6.29
C ALA A 250 -14.07 -5.84 -7.28
N LEU A 251 -13.85 -4.98 -8.27
CA LEU A 251 -12.75 -5.13 -9.22
C LEU A 251 -11.38 -5.12 -8.52
N MET A 252 -11.15 -4.18 -7.58
CA MET A 252 -9.89 -4.11 -6.82
C MET A 252 -9.62 -5.38 -6.02
N ARG A 253 -10.68 -5.98 -5.43
CA ARG A 253 -10.55 -7.25 -4.72
C ARG A 253 -10.18 -8.40 -5.64
N GLN A 254 -10.82 -8.50 -6.81
CA GLN A 254 -10.46 -9.50 -7.80
C GLN A 254 -9.05 -9.27 -8.36
N ALA A 255 -8.63 -8.02 -8.53
CA ALA A 255 -7.27 -7.65 -8.90
C ALA A 255 -6.24 -8.07 -7.85
N GLY A 256 -6.54 -7.92 -6.56
CA GLY A 256 -5.70 -8.43 -5.49
C GLY A 256 -5.58 -9.95 -5.49
N ILE A 257 -6.70 -10.67 -5.69
CA ILE A 257 -6.67 -12.14 -5.78
C ILE A 257 -5.83 -12.62 -6.98
N ASP A 258 -5.91 -11.96 -8.14
CA ASP A 258 -5.14 -12.31 -9.35
C ASP A 258 -3.63 -12.03 -9.24
N LEU A 259 -3.21 -11.27 -8.21
CA LEU A 259 -1.80 -11.03 -7.92
C LEU A 259 -1.18 -12.10 -7.04
N LEU A 260 -1.99 -12.87 -6.31
CA LEU A 260 -1.49 -13.93 -5.43
C LEU A 260 -0.71 -14.98 -6.24
N PRO A 261 0.37 -15.55 -5.68
CA PRO A 261 1.02 -16.72 -6.25
C PRO A 261 0.01 -17.86 -6.46
N PRO A 262 0.18 -18.71 -7.50
CA PRO A 262 -0.78 -19.79 -7.80
C PRO A 262 -1.03 -20.74 -6.62
N TRP A 263 -0.01 -21.03 -5.82
CA TRP A 263 -0.15 -21.86 -4.63
C TRP A 263 -1.02 -21.20 -3.55
N ALA A 264 -0.89 -19.88 -3.35
CA ALA A 264 -1.70 -19.13 -2.39
C ALA A 264 -3.16 -19.04 -2.85
N GLN A 265 -3.40 -18.88 -4.15
CA GLN A 265 -4.75 -18.95 -4.71
C GLN A 265 -5.41 -20.30 -4.44
N ARG A 266 -4.68 -21.42 -4.60
CA ARG A 266 -5.20 -22.76 -4.28
C ARG A 266 -5.50 -22.93 -2.79
N MET A 267 -4.58 -22.50 -1.92
CA MET A 267 -4.79 -22.57 -0.47
C MET A 267 -6.05 -21.81 -0.02
N LEU A 268 -6.33 -20.66 -0.66
CA LEU A 268 -7.47 -19.81 -0.35
C LEU A 268 -8.75 -20.17 -1.15
N GLY A 269 -8.70 -21.17 -2.03
CA GLY A 269 -9.84 -21.60 -2.85
C GLY A 269 -10.25 -20.63 -3.96
N PHE A 270 -9.30 -19.88 -4.52
CA PHE A 270 -9.53 -18.89 -5.58
C PHE A 270 -9.16 -19.37 -6.99
N ASP A 271 -8.70 -20.61 -7.14
CA ASP A 271 -8.15 -21.18 -8.38
C ASP A 271 -9.22 -21.55 -9.42
N THR A 272 -10.42 -21.96 -8.99
CA THR A 272 -11.50 -22.43 -9.87
C THR A 272 -11.82 -21.51 -11.04
N PHE A 273 -11.70 -20.18 -10.86
CA PHE A 273 -12.00 -19.19 -11.90
C PHE A 273 -10.83 -18.25 -12.20
N ALA A 274 -9.60 -18.67 -11.90
CA ALA A 274 -8.42 -17.81 -12.06
C ALA A 274 -8.22 -17.35 -13.52
N GLY A 275 -8.40 -18.24 -14.50
CA GLY A 275 -8.27 -17.90 -15.92
C GLY A 275 -9.29 -16.86 -16.38
N MET A 276 -10.56 -17.06 -16.05
CA MET A 276 -11.65 -16.11 -16.38
C MET A 276 -11.47 -14.77 -15.66
N ARG A 277 -11.08 -14.79 -14.38
CA ARG A 277 -10.78 -13.60 -13.59
C ARG A 277 -9.69 -12.76 -14.28
N ARG A 278 -8.61 -13.37 -14.74
CA ARG A 278 -7.51 -12.67 -15.42
C ARG A 278 -7.98 -11.96 -16.70
N ILE A 279 -8.88 -12.59 -17.46
CA ILE A 279 -9.44 -12.03 -18.69
C ILE A 279 -10.33 -10.81 -18.41
N VAL A 280 -11.08 -10.80 -17.31
CA VAL A 280 -12.01 -9.70 -16.97
C VAL A 280 -11.32 -8.56 -16.20
N VAL A 281 -10.47 -8.92 -15.24
CA VAL A 281 -9.87 -7.97 -14.31
C VAL A 281 -8.86 -7.07 -14.99
N GLN A 282 -8.01 -7.61 -15.87
CA GLN A 282 -6.94 -6.82 -16.48
C GLN A 282 -7.47 -5.70 -17.40
N PRO A 283 -8.45 -5.95 -18.30
CA PRO A 283 -9.12 -4.88 -19.04
C PRO A 283 -9.85 -3.90 -18.11
N GLY A 284 -10.56 -4.39 -17.09
CA GLY A 284 -11.25 -3.52 -16.14
C GLY A 284 -10.31 -2.54 -15.42
N MET A 285 -9.16 -3.03 -14.96
CA MET A 285 -8.15 -2.22 -14.30
C MET A 285 -7.51 -1.21 -15.25
N ARG A 286 -7.28 -1.59 -16.52
CA ARG A 286 -6.79 -0.67 -17.56
C ARG A 286 -7.76 0.48 -17.84
N THR A 287 -9.07 0.26 -17.67
CA THR A 287 -10.09 1.29 -17.85
C THR A 287 -10.24 2.20 -16.62
N ILE A 288 -10.20 1.64 -15.40
CA ILE A 288 -10.44 2.42 -14.17
C ILE A 288 -9.19 3.14 -13.68
N ALA A 289 -7.99 2.57 -13.85
CA ALA A 289 -6.75 3.17 -13.33
C ALA A 289 -6.47 4.56 -13.89
N PRO A 290 -6.63 4.86 -15.20
CA PRO A 290 -6.47 6.21 -15.73
C PRO A 290 -7.41 7.25 -15.09
N VAL A 291 -8.66 6.86 -14.83
CA VAL A 291 -9.65 7.74 -14.17
C VAL A 291 -9.24 8.06 -12.73
N LEU A 292 -8.74 7.06 -11.99
CA LEU A 292 -8.22 7.26 -10.63
C LEU A 292 -6.94 8.10 -10.62
N ARG A 293 -6.02 7.90 -11.57
CA ARG A 293 -4.81 8.73 -11.74
C ARG A 293 -5.17 10.19 -12.00
N TRP A 294 -6.16 10.42 -12.88
CA TRP A 294 -6.67 11.75 -13.18
C TRP A 294 -7.36 12.39 -11.96
N ALA A 295 -8.02 11.60 -11.11
CA ALA A 295 -8.61 12.10 -9.86
C ALA A 295 -7.55 12.52 -8.83
N LEU A 296 -6.41 11.84 -8.77
CA LEU A 296 -5.38 12.00 -7.74
C LEU A 296 -4.18 12.87 -8.18
N VAL A 297 -4.38 13.84 -9.07
CA VAL A 297 -3.31 14.68 -9.66
C VAL A 297 -2.52 15.52 -8.63
N ASN A 298 -3.00 15.64 -7.38
CA ASN A 298 -2.28 16.25 -6.25
C ASN A 298 -1.99 15.23 -5.12
N GLY A 299 -1.71 13.98 -5.48
CA GLY A 299 -1.39 12.91 -4.54
C GLY A 299 -0.16 13.19 -3.66
N VAL A 300 -0.03 12.40 -2.60
CA VAL A 300 1.05 12.48 -1.60
C VAL A 300 2.44 12.58 -2.25
N SER A 301 2.71 11.75 -3.26
CA SER A 301 3.98 11.76 -4.00
C SER A 301 4.31 13.14 -4.59
N LYS A 302 3.33 13.86 -5.17
CA LYS A 302 3.57 15.17 -5.79
C LYS A 302 3.89 16.25 -4.76
N ARG A 303 3.24 16.22 -3.58
CA ARG A 303 3.57 17.14 -2.47
C ARG A 303 4.97 16.86 -1.93
N ALA A 304 5.31 15.59 -1.74
CA ALA A 304 6.64 15.18 -1.31
C ALA A 304 7.74 15.53 -2.33
N ARG A 305 7.46 15.43 -3.66
CA ARG A 305 8.37 15.92 -4.70
C ARG A 305 8.62 17.43 -4.59
N ARG A 306 7.57 18.22 -4.34
CA ARG A 306 7.72 19.67 -4.12
C ARG A 306 8.54 19.97 -2.87
N ARG A 307 8.30 19.25 -1.77
CA ARG A 307 9.10 19.35 -0.55
C ARG A 307 10.57 19.10 -0.85
N ALA A 308 10.90 17.96 -1.46
CA ALA A 308 12.28 17.58 -1.74
C ALA A 308 13.01 18.53 -2.72
N ALA A 309 12.27 19.18 -3.63
CA ALA A 309 12.82 20.15 -4.58
C ALA A 309 12.90 21.59 -4.03
N ALA A 310 12.25 21.88 -2.91
CA ALA A 310 12.26 23.22 -2.33
C ALA A 310 13.62 23.55 -1.70
N GLN A 311 14.03 24.81 -1.76
CA GLN A 311 15.26 25.24 -1.08
C GLN A 311 14.99 25.27 0.44
N PRO A 312 15.91 24.73 1.27
CA PRO A 312 15.81 24.91 2.72
C PRO A 312 15.90 26.41 3.03
N GLU A 313 15.07 26.90 3.96
CA GLU A 313 15.15 28.29 4.40
C GLU A 313 16.56 28.52 4.97
N ARG A 314 17.26 29.52 4.43
CA ARG A 314 18.57 29.94 4.96
C ARG A 314 18.30 30.59 6.32
N GLY A 315 18.68 29.90 7.39
CA GLY A 315 18.74 30.47 8.74
C GLY A 315 19.85 31.52 8.86
#